data_AF-A0A955Q060-F1
#
_entry.id   AF-A0A955Q060-F1
#
_cell.length_a   1.000
_cell.length_b   1.000
_cell.length_c   1.000
_cell.angle_alpha   90.00
_cell.angle_beta   90.00
_cell.angle_gamma   90.00
#
_symmetry.space_group_name_H-M   'P 1'
#
loop_
_entity.id
_entity.type
_entity.pdbx_description
1 polymer ?
#
loop_
_entity_poly.entity_id
_entity_poly.type
_entity_poly.pdbx_seq_one_letter_code
_entity_poly.pdbx_strand_id
1 'polypeptide(L)'
;MNEVLKNTMKDHSAAGLPRPATLGYLNVPRMSLLVSVIFLLLLPSAMAQTPSSKLSPRTIVLKKSPESPIPLRVIVAQHRRVVIDDPVQRVAVGDTSIVSAQLINNKEILILGQRPGRTSIIVWLQSGAIRHYQCNVQRDLSVLHAALHNVHPSIGVTSAPDRDAIILTGKVPDVTYSQAAEGIAQKYVNARRGTRRSGQGPFVQSPGGQPANQTQPGGSNQSSGSSGPSSDDEGDEESSSSDSSDPVQVTEDTPVGGTIINLIQLDTLPATPEERMQEAIRNLGGEQVTVRRVKRGVVRDDEQDVFVLEGSVKNQVALLRVLE
;
A
#
# COMPACT_ATOMS: atom_id res chain seq x y z
N MET A 1 -71.06 18.20 -36.57
CA MET A 1 -71.22 17.30 -37.74
C MET A 1 -70.12 16.26 -37.66
N ASN A 2 -70.51 15.00 -37.55
CA ASN A 2 -69.72 13.76 -37.58
C ASN A 2 -68.92 13.34 -36.35
N GLU A 3 -69.66 12.64 -35.51
CA GLU A 3 -69.26 11.44 -34.80
C GLU A 3 -68.99 10.26 -35.80
N VAL A 4 -68.32 9.22 -35.32
CA VAL A 4 -68.33 7.81 -35.79
C VAL A 4 -67.29 7.38 -36.84
N LEU A 5 -66.29 6.60 -36.36
CA LEU A 5 -65.93 5.23 -36.82
C LEU A 5 -64.72 4.76 -35.98
N LYS A 6 -64.96 4.09 -34.84
CA LYS A 6 -64.96 2.62 -34.66
C LYS A 6 -63.61 1.91 -34.89
N ASN A 7 -62.99 1.53 -33.77
CA ASN A 7 -62.29 0.29 -33.42
C ASN A 7 -61.97 -0.73 -34.53
N THR A 8 -60.71 -1.24 -34.55
CA THR A 8 -60.40 -2.65 -34.22
C THR A 8 -58.90 -3.00 -34.40
N MET A 9 -58.40 -3.77 -33.42
CA MET A 9 -57.17 -4.60 -33.38
C MET A 9 -55.83 -3.84 -33.39
N LYS A 10 -54.87 -4.15 -32.53
CA LYS A 10 -54.42 -5.51 -32.16
C LYS A 10 -53.57 -5.43 -30.90
N ASP A 11 -53.79 -6.37 -29.98
CA ASP A 11 -52.92 -6.69 -28.84
C ASP A 11 -51.45 -6.74 -29.24
N HIS A 12 -50.55 -6.28 -28.36
CA HIS A 12 -49.27 -6.92 -28.03
C HIS A 12 -48.73 -6.35 -26.70
N SER A 13 -49.06 -7.08 -25.63
CA SER A 13 -48.21 -7.53 -24.52
C SER A 13 -46.94 -6.75 -24.11
N ALA A 14 -46.93 -6.44 -22.81
CA ALA A 14 -45.88 -6.76 -21.82
C ALA A 14 -44.98 -5.65 -21.25
N ALA A 15 -44.78 -5.83 -19.94
CA ALA A 15 -43.69 -5.38 -19.07
C ALA A 15 -43.87 -4.03 -18.36
N GLY A 16 -44.26 -4.14 -17.09
CA GLY A 16 -44.43 -3.05 -16.15
C GLY A 16 -43.12 -2.58 -15.52
N LEU A 17 -43.09 -1.28 -15.24
CA LEU A 17 -42.05 -0.58 -14.50
C LEU A 17 -42.38 -0.57 -12.99
N PRO A 18 -41.41 -0.80 -12.10
CA PRO A 18 -41.61 -0.69 -10.65
C PRO A 18 -41.57 0.78 -10.18
N ARG A 19 -42.45 1.12 -9.23
CA ARG A 19 -42.41 2.39 -8.46
C ARG A 19 -41.59 2.20 -7.17
N PRO A 20 -40.81 3.20 -6.71
CA PRO A 20 -40.03 3.09 -5.48
C PRO A 20 -40.87 3.33 -4.22
N ALA A 21 -40.46 2.64 -3.16
CA ALA A 21 -41.06 2.64 -1.83
C ALA A 21 -40.70 3.88 -1.01
N THR A 22 -41.70 4.47 -0.35
CA THR A 22 -41.56 5.49 0.69
C THR A 22 -41.64 4.80 2.06
N LEU A 23 -40.57 4.88 2.86
CA LEU A 23 -40.48 4.28 4.20
C LEU A 23 -40.80 5.35 5.26
N GLY A 24 -41.96 5.24 5.90
CA GLY A 24 -42.36 6.06 7.05
C GLY A 24 -42.19 5.30 8.37
N TYR A 25 -41.54 5.95 9.34
CA TYR A 25 -41.38 5.53 10.73
C TYR A 25 -42.62 5.85 11.59
N LEU A 26 -42.83 5.04 12.65
CA LEU A 26 -43.42 5.28 14.00
C LEU A 26 -44.39 4.14 14.40
N ASN A 27 -44.01 3.23 15.30
CA ASN A 27 -44.04 3.30 16.78
C ASN A 27 -45.43 3.04 17.39
N VAL A 28 -45.60 1.88 18.06
CA VAL A 28 -46.72 1.57 18.97
C VAL A 28 -46.21 0.80 20.20
N PRO A 29 -46.54 1.22 21.43
CA PRO A 29 -46.24 0.47 22.66
C PRO A 29 -47.45 -0.28 23.25
N ARG A 30 -47.12 -1.43 23.88
CA ARG A 30 -47.70 -2.11 25.06
C ARG A 30 -49.21 -2.02 25.35
N MET A 31 -49.84 -3.19 25.51
CA MET A 31 -50.74 -3.44 26.67
C MET A 31 -50.91 -4.93 27.00
N SER A 32 -51.31 -5.16 28.25
CA SER A 32 -51.17 -6.35 29.11
C SER A 32 -52.48 -7.17 29.26
N LEU A 33 -52.41 -8.21 30.11
CA LEU A 33 -53.46 -8.95 30.85
C LEU A 33 -53.88 -10.33 30.27
N LEU A 34 -53.52 -11.52 30.83
CA LEU A 34 -53.80 -12.21 32.12
C LEU A 34 -55.20 -12.84 32.21
N VAL A 35 -55.29 -14.18 32.23
CA VAL A 35 -56.38 -14.95 32.88
C VAL A 35 -55.79 -16.24 33.50
N SER A 36 -56.04 -16.39 34.80
CA SER A 36 -55.82 -17.55 35.69
C SER A 36 -57.22 -18.13 36.03
N VAL A 37 -57.50 -19.36 36.45
CA VAL A 37 -57.22 -20.04 37.74
C VAL A 37 -57.95 -21.43 37.70
N ILE A 38 -57.52 -22.40 38.54
CA ILE A 38 -58.31 -23.40 39.35
C ILE A 38 -57.99 -24.88 39.01
N PHE A 39 -57.85 -25.87 39.92
CA PHE A 39 -57.31 -26.07 41.29
C PHE A 39 -57.53 -27.59 41.63
N LEU A 40 -56.50 -28.25 42.20
CA LEU A 40 -56.53 -29.37 43.19
C LEU A 40 -56.96 -30.82 42.85
N LEU A 41 -56.03 -31.80 43.03
CA LEU A 41 -56.25 -33.04 43.83
C LEU A 41 -54.96 -33.90 44.08
N LEU A 42 -54.62 -34.04 45.38
CA LEU A 42 -53.98 -35.12 46.17
C LEU A 42 -52.63 -35.83 45.83
N LEU A 43 -51.71 -35.79 46.81
CA LEU A 43 -50.52 -36.63 47.11
C LEU A 43 -50.92 -38.06 47.59
N PRO A 44 -50.02 -39.05 47.87
CA PRO A 44 -48.55 -39.01 48.06
C PRO A 44 -47.75 -40.19 47.43
N SER A 45 -46.41 -40.11 47.33
CA SER A 45 -45.54 -41.28 47.61
C SER A 45 -44.05 -40.98 47.71
N ALA A 46 -43.53 -41.46 48.83
CA ALA A 46 -42.27 -42.14 49.05
C ALA A 46 -40.95 -41.45 48.67
N MET A 47 -40.18 -41.17 49.73
CA MET A 47 -38.74 -41.04 49.71
C MET A 47 -38.08 -42.19 48.94
N ALA A 48 -37.27 -41.85 47.95
CA ALA A 48 -36.13 -42.67 47.53
C ALA A 48 -34.99 -41.73 47.13
N GLN A 49 -34.05 -41.55 48.06
CA GLN A 49 -32.79 -40.90 47.79
C GLN A 49 -31.96 -41.82 46.90
N THR A 50 -31.47 -41.31 45.76
CA THR A 50 -30.40 -41.94 44.99
C THR A 50 -29.19 -41.00 44.97
N PRO A 51 -27.97 -41.54 45.12
CA PRO A 51 -26.77 -40.77 45.43
C PRO A 51 -26.31 -39.90 44.26
N SER A 52 -25.98 -38.66 44.61
CA SER A 52 -25.34 -37.65 43.78
C SER A 52 -24.06 -38.21 43.14
N SER A 53 -24.14 -38.56 41.85
CA SER A 53 -22.97 -38.77 41.02
C SER A 53 -22.36 -37.41 40.72
N LYS A 54 -21.31 -37.07 41.45
CA LYS A 54 -20.47 -35.89 41.23
C LYS A 54 -19.81 -35.97 39.85
N LEU A 55 -20.50 -35.47 38.83
CA LEU A 55 -19.85 -34.95 37.63
C LEU A 55 -19.28 -33.58 38.00
N SER A 56 -18.06 -33.58 38.55
CA SER A 56 -17.23 -32.38 38.54
C SER A 56 -16.97 -32.01 37.07
N PRO A 57 -17.47 -30.88 36.56
CA PRO A 57 -16.92 -30.35 35.33
C PRO A 57 -15.44 -30.12 35.62
N ARG A 58 -14.59 -30.82 34.88
CA ARG A 58 -13.15 -30.55 34.87
C ARG A 58 -13.02 -29.17 34.27
N THR A 59 -13.07 -28.14 35.12
CA THR A 59 -12.76 -26.77 34.75
C THR A 59 -11.37 -26.81 34.15
N ILE A 60 -11.29 -26.69 32.82
CA ILE A 60 -10.05 -26.34 32.15
C ILE A 60 -9.76 -24.92 32.64
N VAL A 61 -8.99 -24.83 33.72
CA VAL A 61 -8.40 -23.60 34.18
C VAL A 61 -7.33 -23.26 33.13
N LEU A 62 -7.76 -22.69 32.00
CA LEU A 62 -6.88 -22.06 31.03
C LEU A 62 -6.45 -20.71 31.61
N LYS A 63 -5.78 -20.74 32.77
CA LYS A 63 -5.29 -19.56 33.48
C LYS A 63 -3.88 -19.26 32.99
N LYS A 64 -3.80 -18.79 31.75
CA LYS A 64 -2.75 -17.86 31.34
C LYS A 64 -3.43 -16.85 30.41
N SER A 65 -3.79 -15.71 30.98
CA SER A 65 -4.07 -14.51 30.18
C SER A 65 -2.93 -14.39 29.17
N PRO A 66 -3.20 -14.21 27.86
CA PRO A 66 -2.14 -14.08 26.87
C PRO A 66 -1.24 -12.94 27.35
N GLU A 67 -0.02 -13.29 27.72
CA GLU A 67 1.02 -12.34 28.05
C GLU A 67 1.21 -11.48 26.80
N SER A 68 0.87 -10.19 26.90
CA SER A 68 0.97 -9.27 25.76
C SER A 68 2.39 -9.34 25.18
N PRO A 69 2.53 -9.50 23.85
CA PRO A 69 3.85 -9.69 23.27
C PRO A 69 4.71 -8.44 23.50
N ILE A 70 5.97 -8.69 23.87
CA ILE A 70 6.94 -7.65 24.19
C ILE A 70 7.34 -6.96 22.87
N PRO A 71 7.14 -5.63 22.73
CA PRO A 71 7.49 -4.93 21.50
C PRO A 71 9.02 -4.87 21.35
N LEU A 72 9.50 -5.23 20.16
CA LEU A 72 10.92 -5.19 19.80
C LEU A 72 11.08 -4.39 18.49
N ARG A 73 11.84 -3.31 18.52
CA ARG A 73 12.17 -2.54 17.32
C ARG A 73 13.57 -2.91 16.83
N VAL A 74 13.69 -3.18 15.54
CA VAL A 74 14.96 -3.49 14.87
C VAL A 74 15.09 -2.63 13.60
N ILE A 75 16.29 -2.18 13.29
CA ILE A 75 16.58 -1.45 12.06
C ILE A 75 17.11 -2.42 11.01
N VAL A 76 16.65 -2.29 9.77
CA VAL A 76 17.13 -3.14 8.66
C VAL A 76 18.65 -3.02 8.52
N ALA A 77 19.32 -4.16 8.29
CA ALA A 77 20.78 -4.31 8.18
C ALA A 77 21.55 -3.98 9.47
N GLN A 78 20.87 -3.87 10.61
CA GLN A 78 21.48 -3.70 11.91
C GLN A 78 21.14 -4.88 12.83
N HIS A 79 22.07 -5.19 13.73
CA HIS A 79 21.87 -6.17 14.78
C HIS A 79 21.29 -5.51 16.03
N ARG A 80 20.34 -6.19 16.67
CA ARG A 80 19.79 -5.83 17.97
C ARG A 80 20.05 -6.97 18.95
N ARG A 81 20.80 -6.69 20.00
CA ARG A 81 21.02 -7.63 21.10
C ARG A 81 19.84 -7.61 22.07
N VAL A 82 19.34 -8.78 22.42
CA VAL A 82 18.32 -9.01 23.45
C VAL A 82 18.92 -9.92 24.51
N VAL A 83 18.99 -9.42 25.74
CA VAL A 83 19.46 -10.17 26.92
C VAL A 83 18.24 -10.76 27.62
N ILE A 84 18.35 -12.02 28.03
CA ILE A 84 17.32 -12.81 28.68
C ILE A 84 17.84 -13.25 30.05
N ASP A 85 16.99 -13.16 31.08
CA ASP A 85 17.40 -13.46 32.46
C ASP A 85 17.69 -14.97 32.66
N ASP A 86 16.84 -15.81 32.09
CA ASP A 86 16.93 -17.27 32.14
C ASP A 86 17.62 -17.85 30.90
N PRO A 87 18.29 -19.01 31.02
CA PRO A 87 18.83 -19.70 29.85
C PRO A 87 17.76 -20.04 28.80
N VAL A 88 18.02 -19.68 27.56
CA VAL A 88 17.22 -19.97 26.37
C VAL A 88 17.40 -21.43 25.98
N GLN A 89 16.29 -22.14 25.86
CA GLN A 89 16.23 -23.51 25.37
C GLN A 89 16.04 -23.55 23.84
N ARG A 90 15.17 -22.68 23.31
CA ARG A 90 14.82 -22.65 21.88
C ARG A 90 14.35 -21.26 21.47
N VAL A 91 14.59 -20.90 20.21
CA VAL A 91 14.05 -19.70 19.57
C VAL A 91 13.33 -20.10 18.29
N ALA A 92 12.18 -19.50 18.02
CA ALA A 92 11.49 -19.59 16.74
C ALA A 92 11.14 -18.20 16.24
N VAL A 93 11.30 -18.00 14.94
CA VAL A 93 10.96 -16.77 14.24
C VAL A 93 9.79 -17.09 13.31
N GLY A 94 8.77 -16.24 13.29
CA GLY A 94 7.58 -16.44 12.45
C GLY A 94 7.91 -16.34 10.95
N ASP A 95 8.53 -15.24 10.56
CA ASP A 95 9.01 -14.98 9.19
C ASP A 95 10.51 -14.67 9.18
N THR A 96 11.29 -15.60 8.63
CA THR A 96 12.76 -15.53 8.52
C THR A 96 13.24 -14.64 7.38
N SER A 97 12.37 -14.18 6.48
CA SER A 97 12.70 -13.18 5.46
C SER A 97 12.75 -11.75 6.02
N ILE A 98 12.03 -11.51 7.13
CA ILE A 98 11.97 -10.22 7.84
C ILE A 98 13.11 -10.10 8.85
N VAL A 99 13.37 -11.15 9.63
CA VAL A 99 14.35 -11.12 10.71
C VAL A 99 15.09 -12.46 10.82
N SER A 100 16.37 -12.41 11.17
CA SER A 100 17.13 -13.58 11.61
C SER A 100 17.44 -13.45 13.10
N ALA A 101 17.34 -14.55 13.85
CA ALA A 101 17.68 -14.59 15.27
C ALA A 101 18.75 -15.65 15.48
N GLN A 102 19.88 -15.25 16.05
CA GLN A 102 20.99 -16.13 16.38
C GLN A 102 21.24 -16.08 17.88
N LEU A 103 21.39 -17.25 18.51
CA LEU A 103 21.79 -17.35 19.90
C LEU A 103 23.32 -17.18 19.98
N ILE A 104 23.80 -16.13 20.64
CA ILE A 104 25.25 -15.93 20.86
C ILE A 104 25.71 -16.78 22.03
N ASN A 105 24.95 -16.75 23.12
CA ASN A 105 25.16 -17.54 24.31
C ASN A 105 23.80 -17.95 24.87
N ASN A 106 23.77 -18.76 25.92
CA ASN A 106 22.51 -19.28 26.46
C ASN A 106 21.57 -18.19 27.00
N LYS A 107 21.95 -16.92 27.08
CA LYS A 107 21.13 -15.81 27.60
C LYS A 107 21.03 -14.60 26.65
N GLU A 108 21.69 -14.64 25.49
CA GLU A 108 21.76 -13.51 24.57
C GLU A 108 21.39 -13.93 23.16
N ILE A 109 20.37 -13.25 22.63
CA ILE A 109 19.89 -13.42 21.26
C ILE A 109 20.29 -12.19 20.46
N LEU A 110 20.98 -12.40 19.35
CA LEU A 110 21.27 -11.37 18.36
C LEU A 110 20.24 -11.45 17.24
N ILE A 111 19.58 -10.32 17.00
CA ILE A 111 18.47 -10.22 16.05
C ILE A 111 18.88 -9.30 14.91
N LEU A 112 18.94 -9.82 13.70
CA LEU A 112 19.27 -9.07 12.48
C LEU A 112 18.01 -8.75 11.68
N GLY A 113 17.73 -7.47 11.47
CA GLY A 113 16.66 -7.03 10.59
C GLY A 113 17.04 -7.21 9.11
N GLN A 114 16.35 -8.06 8.37
CA GLN A 114 16.63 -8.34 6.96
C GLN A 114 15.77 -7.49 6.01
N ARG A 115 14.46 -7.42 6.28
CA ARG A 115 13.47 -6.67 5.49
C ARG A 115 12.52 -5.90 6.41
N PRO A 116 11.98 -4.74 5.98
CA PRO A 116 10.93 -4.06 6.72
C PRO A 116 9.69 -4.94 6.88
N GLY A 117 9.04 -4.88 8.04
CA GLY A 117 7.82 -5.62 8.31
C GLY A 117 7.65 -6.01 9.78
N ARG A 118 6.56 -6.72 10.06
CA ARG A 118 6.21 -7.24 11.38
C ARG A 118 6.32 -8.76 11.41
N THR A 119 6.92 -9.28 12.47
CA THR A 119 7.07 -10.73 12.68
C THR A 119 7.10 -11.04 14.17
N SER A 120 6.77 -12.27 14.55
CA SER A 120 6.82 -12.73 15.94
C SER A 120 8.10 -13.53 16.20
N ILE A 121 8.67 -13.37 17.39
CA ILE A 121 9.74 -14.24 17.88
C ILE A 121 9.26 -14.88 19.17
N ILE A 122 9.34 -16.21 19.24
CA ILE A 122 8.98 -16.98 20.43
C ILE A 122 10.26 -17.56 21.01
N VAL A 123 10.44 -17.37 22.31
CA VAL A 123 11.62 -17.84 23.04
C VAL A 123 11.14 -18.77 24.16
N TRP A 124 11.60 -20.02 24.13
CA TRP A 124 11.39 -20.99 25.20
C TRP A 124 12.59 -20.96 26.13
N LEU A 125 12.33 -20.83 27.41
CA LEU A 125 13.35 -20.78 28.47
C LEU A 125 13.46 -22.15 29.14
N GLN A 126 14.64 -22.44 29.69
CA GLN A 126 14.87 -23.68 30.46
C GLN A 126 13.98 -23.75 31.72
N SER A 127 13.50 -22.61 32.23
CA SER A 127 12.52 -22.55 33.32
C SER A 127 11.12 -23.02 32.94
N GLY A 128 10.87 -23.33 31.65
CA GLY A 128 9.55 -23.68 31.11
C GLY A 128 8.70 -22.45 30.75
N ALA A 129 9.17 -21.24 31.05
CA ALA A 129 8.52 -20.01 30.62
C ALA A 129 8.69 -19.78 29.11
N ILE A 130 7.68 -19.16 28.51
CA ILE A 130 7.65 -18.80 27.09
C ILE A 130 7.48 -17.30 26.99
N ARG A 131 8.40 -16.63 26.28
CA ARG A 131 8.33 -15.20 25.99
C ARG A 131 7.95 -14.98 24.53
N HIS A 132 6.97 -14.11 24.31
CA HIS A 132 6.53 -13.69 22.99
C HIS A 132 7.04 -12.28 22.72
N TYR A 133 7.76 -12.09 21.62
CA TYR A 133 8.20 -10.79 21.14
C TYR A 133 7.48 -10.45 19.84
N GLN A 134 6.98 -9.22 19.75
CA GLN A 134 6.48 -8.64 18.51
C GLN A 134 7.58 -7.76 17.91
N CYS A 135 8.27 -8.31 16.91
CA CYS A 135 9.35 -7.62 16.21
C CYS A 135 8.80 -6.74 15.09
N ASN A 136 9.13 -5.46 15.14
CA ASN A 136 8.86 -4.48 14.10
C ASN A 136 10.20 -4.04 13.50
N VAL A 137 10.46 -4.50 12.27
CA VAL A 137 11.66 -4.14 11.53
C VAL A 137 11.35 -2.92 10.68
N GLN A 138 12.09 -1.84 10.90
CA GLN A 138 11.89 -0.56 10.23
C GLN A 138 13.15 -0.12 9.52
N ARG A 139 12.99 0.75 8.53
CA ARG A 139 14.12 1.46 7.94
C ARG A 139 14.65 2.51 8.90
N ASP A 140 15.95 2.73 8.84
CA ASP A 140 16.51 3.99 9.30
C ASP A 140 16.07 5.07 8.32
N LEU A 141 15.24 6.01 8.78
CA LEU A 141 14.74 7.12 7.98
C LEU A 141 15.40 8.43 8.36
N SER A 142 16.46 8.43 9.19
CA SER A 142 17.05 9.64 9.75
C SER A 142 17.53 10.62 8.68
N VAL A 143 18.19 10.10 7.63
CA VAL A 143 18.67 10.91 6.49
C VAL A 143 17.51 11.49 5.69
N LEU A 144 16.47 10.69 5.43
CA LEU A 144 15.28 11.15 4.72
C LEU A 144 14.53 12.21 5.53
N HIS A 145 14.40 11.99 6.84
CA HIS A 145 13.76 12.93 7.75
C HIS A 145 14.47 14.28 7.75
N ALA A 146 15.80 14.30 7.85
CA ALA A 146 16.58 15.54 7.77
C ALA A 146 16.41 16.25 6.40
N ALA A 147 16.44 15.50 5.30
CA ALA A 147 16.24 16.07 3.97
C ALA A 147 14.84 16.69 3.79
N LEU A 148 13.79 16.03 4.29
CA LEU A 148 12.42 16.54 4.25
C LEU A 148 12.22 17.74 5.17
N HIS A 149 12.87 17.75 6.34
CA HIS A 149 12.79 18.87 7.27
C HIS A 149 13.39 20.16 6.67
N ASN A 150 14.41 20.03 5.81
CA ASN A 150 14.97 21.15 5.04
C ASN A 150 14.02 21.67 3.95
N VAL A 151 13.10 20.84 3.44
CA VAL A 151 12.05 21.29 2.51
C VAL A 151 11.00 22.08 3.26
N HIS A 152 10.44 21.50 4.32
CA HIS A 152 9.53 22.19 5.22
C HIS A 152 9.46 21.47 6.57
N PRO A 153 9.55 22.20 7.71
CA PRO A 153 9.68 21.58 9.03
C PRO A 153 8.44 20.79 9.48
N SER A 154 7.27 21.05 8.90
CA SER A 154 6.03 20.30 9.19
C SER A 154 5.98 18.91 8.53
N ILE A 155 6.89 18.61 7.59
CA ILE A 155 6.88 17.35 6.86
C ILE A 155 7.53 16.27 7.72
N GLY A 156 6.69 15.32 8.16
CA GLY A 156 7.08 14.11 8.84
C GLY A 156 7.18 12.93 7.89
N VAL A 157 7.95 11.92 8.31
CA VAL A 157 8.12 10.67 7.57
C VAL A 157 8.11 9.49 8.53
N THR A 158 7.44 8.40 8.16
CA THR A 158 7.36 7.18 8.98
C THR A 158 7.36 5.93 8.09
N SER A 159 7.94 4.83 8.57
CA SER A 159 7.86 3.53 7.90
C SER A 159 6.51 2.88 8.18
N ALA A 160 5.83 2.40 7.13
CA ALA A 160 4.68 1.53 7.30
C ALA A 160 5.09 0.28 8.09
N PRO A 161 4.27 -0.17 9.05
CA PRO A 161 4.63 -1.25 9.95
C PRO A 161 4.38 -2.65 9.37
N ASP A 162 3.48 -2.77 8.40
CA ASP A 162 2.98 -4.03 7.82
C ASP A 162 3.59 -4.35 6.45
N ARG A 163 4.12 -3.35 5.76
CA ARG A 163 4.67 -3.48 4.41
C ARG A 163 5.88 -2.61 4.20
N ASP A 164 6.54 -2.86 3.08
CA ASP A 164 7.60 -2.03 2.57
C ASP A 164 7.04 -0.71 1.98
N ALA A 165 6.68 0.24 2.85
CA ALA A 165 6.22 1.56 2.43
C ALA A 165 6.71 2.68 3.35
N ILE A 166 6.83 3.88 2.80
CA ILE A 166 7.13 5.11 3.51
C ILE A 166 5.89 6.01 3.44
N ILE A 167 5.50 6.55 4.58
CA ILE A 167 4.35 7.44 4.72
C ILE A 167 4.89 8.84 4.95
N LEU A 168 4.51 9.77 4.06
CA LEU A 168 4.78 11.20 4.21
C LEU A 168 3.54 11.86 4.80
N THR A 169 3.72 12.70 5.81
CA THR A 169 2.63 13.40 6.49
C THR A 169 3.05 14.83 6.78
N GLY A 170 2.11 15.76 6.84
CA GLY A 170 2.41 17.14 7.21
C GLY A 170 1.37 18.10 6.66
N LYS A 171 1.52 19.38 6.98
CA LYS A 171 0.74 20.47 6.42
C LYS A 171 1.66 21.47 5.75
N VAL A 172 1.52 21.65 4.45
CA VAL A 172 2.39 22.53 3.66
C VAL A 172 1.58 23.63 2.99
N PRO A 173 2.18 24.81 2.75
CA PRO A 173 1.45 25.92 2.14
C PRO A 173 0.99 25.62 0.71
N ASP A 174 1.83 24.96 -0.08
CA ASP A 174 1.67 24.82 -1.53
C ASP A 174 2.04 23.41 -2.03
N VAL A 175 1.49 23.03 -3.19
CA VAL A 175 1.73 21.75 -3.88
C VAL A 175 3.20 21.53 -4.21
N THR A 176 3.95 22.61 -4.47
CA THR A 176 5.38 22.54 -4.78
C THR A 176 6.17 21.83 -3.67
N TYR A 177 5.84 22.07 -2.40
CA TYR A 177 6.49 21.41 -1.26
C TYR A 177 6.14 19.93 -1.18
N SER A 178 4.87 19.57 -1.44
CA SER A 178 4.43 18.18 -1.45
C SER A 178 5.12 17.39 -2.57
N GLN A 179 5.18 17.95 -3.78
CA GLN A 179 5.87 17.33 -4.93
C GLN A 179 7.38 17.20 -4.69
N ALA A 180 8.02 18.23 -4.10
CA ALA A 180 9.43 18.17 -3.75
C ALA A 180 9.72 17.06 -2.71
N ALA A 181 8.88 16.95 -1.68
CA ALA A 181 8.99 15.92 -0.65
C ALA A 181 8.83 14.50 -1.23
N GLU A 182 7.83 14.31 -2.09
CA GLU A 182 7.62 13.04 -2.79
C GLU A 182 8.81 12.69 -3.70
N GLY A 183 9.33 13.65 -4.46
CA GLY A 183 10.50 13.45 -5.31
C GLY A 183 11.76 13.06 -4.52
N ILE A 184 11.98 13.65 -3.34
CA ILE A 184 13.09 13.28 -2.45
C ILE A 184 12.88 11.87 -1.89
N ALA A 185 11.67 11.55 -1.42
CA ALA A 185 11.35 10.22 -0.90
C ALA A 185 11.51 9.14 -1.98
N GLN A 186 11.10 9.41 -3.21
CA GLN A 186 11.25 8.49 -4.35
C GLN A 186 12.71 8.20 -4.64
N LYS A 187 13.56 9.23 -4.66
CA LYS A 187 15.01 9.07 -4.81
C LYS A 187 15.61 8.26 -3.66
N TYR A 188 15.19 8.49 -2.42
CA TYR A 188 15.67 7.77 -1.25
C TYR A 188 15.35 6.25 -1.33
N VAL A 189 14.12 5.89 -1.69
CA VAL A 189 13.73 4.49 -1.87
C VAL A 189 14.49 3.84 -3.03
N ASN A 190 14.64 4.55 -4.15
CA ASN A 190 15.29 4.02 -5.35
C ASN A 190 16.82 3.85 -5.19
N ALA A 191 17.48 4.76 -4.48
CA ALA A 191 18.93 4.71 -4.25
C ALA A 191 19.38 3.39 -3.60
N ARG A 192 18.57 2.85 -2.68
CA ARG A 192 18.83 1.55 -2.05
C ARG A 192 18.74 0.36 -3.02
N ARG A 193 17.93 0.47 -4.07
CA ARG A 193 17.81 -0.58 -5.10
C ARG A 193 19.09 -0.65 -5.94
N GLY A 194 19.68 0.50 -6.25
CA GLY A 194 20.91 0.62 -7.04
C GLY A 194 22.09 -0.14 -6.44
N THR A 195 22.26 -0.08 -5.10
CA THR A 195 23.37 -0.74 -4.40
C THR A 195 23.32 -2.27 -4.44
N ARG A 196 22.14 -2.88 -4.62
CA ARG A 196 22.01 -4.36 -4.67
C ARG A 196 22.26 -4.93 -6.06
N ARG A 197 22.23 -4.11 -7.11
CA ARG A 197 22.31 -4.57 -8.50
C ARG A 197 23.74 -4.57 -9.04
N SER A 198 24.68 -3.87 -8.41
CA SER A 198 26.11 -4.03 -8.70
C SER A 198 26.67 -5.17 -7.84
N GLY A 199 26.62 -6.39 -8.37
CA GLY A 199 27.23 -7.60 -7.80
C GLY A 199 28.76 -7.58 -7.79
N GLN A 200 29.37 -6.47 -7.37
CA GLN A 200 30.79 -6.36 -7.09
C GLN A 200 30.89 -5.84 -5.65
N GLY A 201 30.87 -6.78 -4.70
CA GLY A 201 31.02 -6.47 -3.29
C GLY A 201 32.35 -5.77 -3.01
N PRO A 202 32.48 -5.06 -1.86
CA PRO A 202 33.73 -4.46 -1.46
C PRO A 202 34.75 -5.58 -1.22
N PHE A 203 35.72 -5.70 -2.13
CA PHE A 203 36.83 -6.63 -2.00
C PHE A 203 37.71 -6.15 -0.84
N VAL A 204 37.59 -6.79 0.33
CA VAL A 204 38.59 -6.67 1.38
C VAL A 204 39.82 -7.43 0.87
N GLN A 205 40.74 -6.70 0.25
CA GLN A 205 42.05 -7.22 -0.12
C GLN A 205 42.82 -7.54 1.17
N SER A 206 42.93 -8.82 1.51
CA SER A 206 43.85 -9.26 2.56
C SER A 206 45.29 -8.85 2.18
N PRO A 207 46.06 -8.24 3.08
CA PRO A 207 47.45 -7.91 2.80
C PRO A 207 48.28 -9.20 2.88
N GLY A 208 48.68 -9.74 1.73
CA GLY A 208 49.67 -10.81 1.66
C GLY A 208 49.35 -11.87 0.60
N GLY A 209 49.81 -11.65 -0.63
CA GLY A 209 49.84 -12.63 -1.71
C GLY A 209 50.38 -12.01 -2.99
N GLN A 210 51.64 -12.32 -3.32
CA GLN A 210 52.42 -11.77 -4.42
C GLN A 210 51.80 -11.98 -5.82
N PRO A 211 52.14 -11.11 -6.80
CA PRO A 211 51.64 -11.21 -8.17
C PRO A 211 52.48 -12.18 -9.01
N ALA A 212 51.86 -12.90 -9.94
CA ALA A 212 52.58 -13.59 -11.01
C ALA A 212 51.82 -13.53 -12.34
N ASN A 213 52.54 -12.93 -13.30
CA ASN A 213 52.51 -13.10 -14.74
C ASN A 213 51.40 -12.44 -15.58
N GLN A 214 51.73 -11.26 -16.10
CA GLN A 214 51.25 -10.78 -17.39
C GLN A 214 51.94 -11.59 -18.50
N THR A 215 51.18 -12.07 -19.48
CA THR A 215 51.75 -12.49 -20.76
C THR A 215 50.93 -11.86 -21.87
N GLN A 216 51.50 -10.80 -22.43
CA GLN A 216 51.12 -10.19 -23.70
C GLN A 216 51.63 -11.09 -24.83
N PRO A 217 50.97 -11.13 -26.00
CA PRO A 217 51.76 -10.77 -27.18
C PRO A 217 50.97 -10.03 -28.27
N GLY A 218 51.66 -9.10 -28.92
CA GLY A 218 51.40 -8.69 -30.29
C GLY A 218 52.70 -8.75 -31.10
N GLY A 219 52.61 -9.12 -32.38
CA GLY A 219 53.62 -8.77 -33.38
C GLY A 219 54.17 -9.87 -34.31
N SER A 220 53.62 -9.91 -35.54
CA SER A 220 54.24 -10.18 -36.86
C SER A 220 54.94 -11.52 -37.18
N ASN A 221 54.46 -12.22 -38.23
CA ASN A 221 55.30 -12.50 -39.42
C ASN A 221 54.44 -12.78 -40.68
N GLN A 222 54.90 -12.25 -41.82
CA GLN A 222 54.35 -12.45 -43.17
C GLN A 222 54.92 -13.74 -43.79
N SER A 223 54.13 -14.50 -44.55
CA SER A 223 54.58 -15.10 -45.82
C SER A 223 53.39 -15.55 -46.68
N SER A 224 53.59 -15.30 -47.97
CA SER A 224 52.70 -15.38 -49.14
C SER A 224 52.66 -16.77 -49.78
N GLY A 225 51.55 -17.12 -50.43
CA GLY A 225 51.50 -18.22 -51.41
C GLY A 225 50.08 -18.53 -51.91
N SER A 226 49.87 -18.36 -53.22
CA SER A 226 48.62 -18.43 -54.00
C SER A 226 48.11 -19.84 -54.30
N SER A 227 46.79 -19.95 -54.59
CA SER A 227 46.16 -20.57 -55.80
C SER A 227 44.76 -21.14 -55.48
N GLY A 228 43.71 -20.72 -56.20
CA GLY A 228 42.39 -21.39 -56.24
C GLY A 228 42.33 -22.49 -57.33
N PRO A 229 41.16 -22.81 -57.92
CA PRO A 229 39.86 -23.18 -57.32
C PRO A 229 39.27 -24.49 -57.96
N SER A 230 38.33 -25.15 -57.27
CA SER A 230 37.36 -26.17 -57.81
C SER A 230 36.68 -26.88 -56.64
N SER A 231 35.41 -27.31 -56.62
CA SER A 231 34.18 -27.13 -57.40
C SER A 231 33.14 -27.99 -56.65
N ASP A 232 31.89 -27.52 -56.59
CA ASP A 232 30.61 -28.24 -56.52
C ASP A 232 30.44 -29.43 -55.54
N ASP A 233 29.53 -29.29 -54.57
CA ASP A 233 28.66 -30.39 -54.15
C ASP A 233 27.34 -29.84 -53.53
N GLU A 234 26.23 -30.18 -54.18
CA GLU A 234 24.85 -29.96 -53.75
C GLU A 234 24.45 -31.04 -52.73
N GLY A 235 23.70 -30.65 -51.69
CA GLY A 235 23.09 -31.61 -50.76
C GLY A 235 22.24 -30.93 -49.71
N ASP A 236 20.93 -30.99 -49.91
CA ASP A 236 19.85 -30.50 -49.05
C ASP A 236 19.89 -31.05 -47.62
N GLU A 237 19.80 -30.20 -46.58
CA GLU A 237 19.20 -30.57 -45.28
C GLU A 237 18.52 -29.38 -44.57
N GLU A 238 17.18 -29.43 -44.62
CA GLU A 238 16.18 -29.03 -43.62
C GLU A 238 16.48 -27.88 -42.63
N SER A 239 15.93 -26.70 -42.93
CA SER A 239 15.67 -25.65 -41.94
C SER A 239 14.36 -25.93 -41.18
N SER A 240 14.45 -26.71 -40.10
CA SER A 240 13.37 -26.78 -39.11
C SER A 240 13.28 -25.45 -38.36
N SER A 241 12.27 -24.64 -38.67
CA SER A 241 11.88 -23.47 -37.90
C SER A 241 11.45 -23.91 -36.49
N SER A 242 12.29 -23.67 -35.49
CA SER A 242 11.90 -23.73 -34.09
C SER A 242 10.98 -22.55 -33.78
N ASP A 243 9.67 -22.80 -33.87
CA ASP A 243 8.62 -21.98 -33.28
C ASP A 243 8.67 -22.14 -31.75
N SER A 244 9.58 -21.41 -31.11
CA SER A 244 9.53 -21.21 -29.66
C SER A 244 8.59 -20.04 -29.38
N SER A 245 7.30 -20.35 -29.41
CA SER A 245 6.25 -19.55 -28.78
C SER A 245 6.40 -19.64 -27.26
N ASP A 246 7.37 -18.90 -26.71
CA ASP A 246 7.46 -18.71 -25.26
C ASP A 246 6.18 -18.02 -24.77
N PRO A 247 5.43 -18.59 -23.82
CA PRO A 247 4.32 -17.89 -23.23
C PRO A 247 4.87 -16.68 -22.48
N VAL A 248 4.49 -15.48 -22.91
CA VAL A 248 4.69 -14.23 -22.18
C VAL A 248 4.06 -14.41 -20.81
N GLN A 249 4.88 -14.80 -19.83
CA GLN A 249 4.50 -14.71 -18.43
C GLN A 249 4.34 -13.21 -18.16
N VAL A 250 3.10 -12.79 -18.00
CA VAL A 250 2.77 -11.56 -17.30
C VAL A 250 3.27 -11.77 -15.88
N THR A 251 4.57 -11.52 -15.70
CA THR A 251 5.14 -11.26 -14.40
C THR A 251 4.44 -9.97 -14.02
N GLU A 252 3.39 -10.08 -13.20
CA GLU A 252 2.99 -8.95 -12.39
C GLU A 252 4.24 -8.58 -11.60
N ASP A 253 4.99 -7.62 -12.11
CA ASP A 253 6.02 -6.87 -11.41
C ASP A 253 5.27 -6.15 -10.28
N THR A 254 4.80 -6.90 -9.29
CA THR A 254 4.41 -6.39 -8.00
C THR A 254 5.62 -5.58 -7.58
N PRO A 255 5.53 -4.24 -7.50
CA PRO A 255 6.72 -3.44 -7.30
C PRO A 255 7.32 -3.85 -5.97
N VAL A 256 8.38 -4.66 -5.99
CA VAL A 256 9.08 -5.11 -4.78
C VAL A 256 9.94 -3.96 -4.21
N GLY A 257 9.61 -2.72 -4.58
CA GLY A 257 10.22 -1.48 -4.14
C GLY A 257 9.36 -0.79 -3.09
N GLY A 258 10.00 0.05 -2.28
CA GLY A 258 9.28 0.82 -1.28
C GLY A 258 8.19 1.68 -1.91
N THR A 259 6.96 1.47 -1.48
CA THR A 259 5.83 2.31 -1.89
C THR A 259 5.86 3.60 -1.11
N ILE A 260 5.52 4.73 -1.74
CA ILE A 260 5.38 6.01 -1.05
C ILE A 260 3.90 6.32 -0.93
N ILE A 261 3.47 6.61 0.28
CA ILE A 261 2.10 7.02 0.59
C ILE A 261 2.19 8.50 0.97
N ASN A 262 1.82 9.37 0.05
CA ASN A 262 1.83 10.82 0.26
C ASN A 262 0.52 11.26 0.92
N LEU A 263 0.57 11.60 2.20
CA LEU A 263 -0.55 12.12 2.99
C LEU A 263 -0.28 13.57 3.46
N ILE A 264 0.53 14.32 2.72
CA ILE A 264 0.77 15.73 2.98
C ILE A 264 -0.50 16.52 2.64
N GLN A 265 -0.97 17.32 3.58
CA GLN A 265 -2.13 18.20 3.43
C GLN A 265 -1.66 19.58 2.96
N LEU A 266 -2.45 20.22 2.10
CA LEU A 266 -2.20 21.59 1.65
C LEU A 266 -3.02 22.56 2.50
N ASP A 267 -2.38 23.63 2.99
CA ASP A 267 -3.06 24.67 3.78
C ASP A 267 -3.79 25.66 2.88
N THR A 268 -3.22 26.00 1.71
CA THR A 268 -3.90 26.84 0.73
C THR A 268 -4.52 25.97 -0.35
N LEU A 269 -5.82 26.18 -0.58
CA LEU A 269 -6.46 25.71 -1.79
C LEU A 269 -5.81 26.49 -2.95
N PRO A 270 -5.32 25.82 -4.00
CA PRO A 270 -4.84 26.54 -5.18
C PRO A 270 -5.94 27.45 -5.71
N ALA A 271 -5.56 28.63 -6.20
CA ALA A 271 -6.50 29.61 -6.75
C ALA A 271 -7.38 28.94 -7.81
N THR A 272 -8.69 29.14 -7.70
CA THR A 272 -9.65 28.56 -8.63
C THR A 272 -9.43 29.14 -10.04
N PRO A 273 -9.70 28.39 -11.12
CA PRO A 273 -9.61 28.91 -12.49
C PRO A 273 -10.30 30.26 -12.68
N GLU A 274 -11.44 30.46 -12.01
CA GLU A 274 -12.21 31.70 -11.99
C GLU A 274 -11.44 32.87 -11.38
N GLU A 275 -10.80 32.64 -10.23
CA GLU A 275 -9.97 33.66 -9.57
C GLU A 275 -8.77 34.03 -10.44
N ARG A 276 -8.15 33.03 -11.10
CA ARG A 276 -7.04 33.26 -12.04
C ARG A 276 -7.48 34.06 -13.27
N MET A 277 -8.63 33.73 -13.86
CA MET A 277 -9.20 34.49 -14.98
C MET A 277 -9.58 35.90 -14.54
N GLN A 278 -10.22 36.03 -13.38
CA GLN A 278 -10.60 37.33 -12.80
C GLN A 278 -9.38 38.23 -12.57
N GLU A 279 -8.27 37.68 -12.07
CA GLU A 279 -7.02 38.41 -11.88
C GLU A 279 -6.37 38.81 -13.21
N ALA A 280 -6.33 37.90 -14.19
CA ALA A 280 -5.85 38.20 -15.54
C ALA A 280 -6.64 39.34 -16.20
N ILE A 281 -7.97 39.27 -16.15
CA ILE A 281 -8.87 40.27 -16.75
C ILE A 281 -8.74 41.63 -16.05
N ARG A 282 -8.59 41.65 -14.71
CA ARG A 282 -8.32 42.89 -13.97
C ARG A 282 -7.03 43.57 -14.43
N ASN A 283 -5.96 42.80 -14.62
CA ASN A 283 -4.68 43.32 -15.11
C ASN A 283 -4.75 43.88 -16.55
N LEU A 284 -5.74 43.43 -17.34
CA LEU A 284 -5.98 43.89 -18.71
C LEU A 284 -6.94 45.10 -18.80
N GLY A 285 -7.41 45.63 -17.66
CA GLY A 285 -8.31 46.78 -17.60
C GLY A 285 -9.80 46.45 -17.45
N GLY A 286 -10.12 45.17 -17.23
CA GLY A 286 -11.47 44.68 -16.91
C GLY A 286 -11.79 44.71 -15.42
N GLU A 287 -11.54 45.83 -14.74
CA GLU A 287 -11.77 45.97 -13.29
C GLU A 287 -13.23 45.70 -12.87
N GLN A 288 -14.19 45.94 -13.76
CA GLN A 288 -15.62 45.73 -13.54
C GLN A 288 -16.16 44.48 -14.26
N VAL A 289 -15.29 43.60 -14.76
CA VAL A 289 -15.67 42.32 -15.35
C VAL A 289 -15.60 41.25 -14.27
N THR A 290 -16.65 40.45 -14.12
CA THR A 290 -16.74 39.30 -13.21
C THR A 290 -16.76 38.00 -14.01
N VAL A 291 -16.05 36.98 -13.51
CA VAL A 291 -16.06 35.63 -14.06
C VAL A 291 -17.03 34.77 -13.26
N ARG A 292 -18.06 34.21 -13.94
CA ARG A 292 -19.03 33.31 -13.33
C ARG A 292 -18.97 31.94 -13.99
N ARG A 293 -18.83 30.89 -13.18
CA ARG A 293 -18.90 29.51 -13.65
C ARG A 293 -20.35 29.07 -13.86
N VAL A 294 -20.60 28.40 -14.97
CA VAL A 294 -21.84 27.69 -15.30
C VAL A 294 -21.54 26.20 -15.29
N LYS A 295 -22.06 25.51 -14.28
CA LYS A 295 -21.85 24.07 -14.11
C LYS A 295 -22.67 23.27 -15.12
N ARG A 296 -22.06 22.28 -15.77
CA ARG A 296 -22.78 21.38 -16.68
C ARG A 296 -23.44 20.21 -15.94
N GLY A 297 -22.94 19.86 -14.76
CA GLY A 297 -23.42 18.75 -13.93
C GLY A 297 -23.60 19.11 -12.45
N VAL A 298 -23.84 18.08 -11.63
CA VAL A 298 -24.06 18.21 -10.17
C VAL A 298 -22.73 18.43 -9.42
N VAL A 299 -21.62 17.98 -10.00
CA VAL A 299 -20.27 18.11 -9.46
C VAL A 299 -19.51 19.15 -10.27
N ARG A 300 -18.60 19.87 -9.60
CA ARG A 300 -17.68 20.82 -10.23
C ARG A 300 -16.72 20.06 -11.14
N ASP A 301 -16.61 20.46 -12.39
CA ASP A 301 -15.73 19.85 -13.38
C ASP A 301 -15.07 20.96 -14.20
N ASP A 302 -13.79 21.22 -13.93
CA ASP A 302 -13.05 22.31 -14.57
C ASP A 302 -12.87 22.11 -16.10
N GLU A 303 -13.03 20.89 -16.62
CA GLU A 303 -12.92 20.60 -18.07
C GLU A 303 -14.26 20.73 -18.81
N GLN A 304 -15.37 20.54 -18.11
CA GLN A 304 -16.72 20.54 -18.71
C GLN A 304 -17.55 21.78 -18.36
N ASP A 305 -17.19 22.49 -17.30
CA ASP A 305 -17.86 23.71 -16.89
C ASP A 305 -17.52 24.87 -17.82
N VAL A 306 -18.50 25.75 -18.06
CA VAL A 306 -18.34 26.92 -18.93
C VAL A 306 -18.16 28.16 -18.07
N PHE A 307 -17.28 29.08 -18.48
CA PHE A 307 -17.08 30.36 -17.81
C PHE A 307 -17.76 31.48 -18.60
N VAL A 308 -18.54 32.30 -17.91
CA VAL A 308 -19.24 33.46 -18.48
C VAL A 308 -18.61 34.72 -17.89
N LEU A 309 -18.27 35.66 -18.76
CA LEU A 309 -17.73 36.96 -18.41
C LEU A 309 -18.86 37.98 -18.45
N GLU A 310 -19.10 38.67 -17.33
CA GLU A 310 -20.18 39.65 -17.18
C GLU A 310 -19.58 40.98 -16.69
N GLY A 311 -20.04 42.13 -17.18
CA GLY A 311 -19.60 43.43 -16.66
C GLY A 311 -19.27 44.47 -17.73
N SER A 312 -18.46 45.46 -17.34
CA SER A 312 -18.11 46.61 -18.19
C SER A 312 -16.60 46.84 -18.23
N VAL A 313 -16.13 47.40 -19.34
CA VAL A 313 -14.72 47.76 -19.56
C VAL A 313 -14.60 49.23 -19.89
N LYS A 314 -13.49 49.85 -19.51
CA LYS A 314 -13.30 51.31 -19.63
C LYS A 314 -13.22 51.78 -21.09
N ASN A 315 -12.75 50.93 -22.01
CA ASN A 315 -12.61 51.26 -23.43
C ASN A 315 -12.61 49.99 -24.32
N GLN A 316 -12.76 50.18 -25.63
CA GLN A 316 -12.81 49.10 -26.62
C GLN A 316 -11.48 48.31 -26.71
N VAL A 317 -10.34 48.95 -26.42
CA VAL A 317 -9.03 48.29 -26.39
C VAL A 317 -8.96 47.27 -25.23
N ALA A 318 -9.50 47.62 -24.07
CA ALA A 318 -9.62 46.71 -22.94
C ALA A 318 -10.59 45.55 -23.25
N LEU A 319 -11.68 45.80 -24.00
CA LEU A 319 -12.60 44.73 -24.42
C LEU A 319 -11.88 43.67 -25.26
N LEU A 320 -11.14 44.11 -26.28
CA LEU A 320 -10.42 43.20 -27.18
C LEU A 320 -9.38 42.37 -26.43
N ARG A 321 -8.62 42.98 -25.52
CA ARG A 321 -7.62 42.29 -24.71
C ARG A 321 -8.20 41.23 -23.76
N VAL A 322 -9.44 41.40 -23.33
CA VAL A 322 -10.12 40.47 -22.41
C VAL A 322 -10.73 39.26 -23.14
N LEU A 323 -10.94 39.35 -24.45
CA LEU A 323 -11.59 38.32 -25.27
C LEU A 323 -10.62 37.51 -26.14
N GLU A 324 -9.36 37.95 -26.29
CA GLU A 324 -8.26 37.17 -26.87
C GLU A 324 -7.68 36.17 -25.87
#